data_AF-A0A6P5RP63-F1
#
_entry.id   AF-A0A6P5RP63-F1
#
_cell.length_a   1.000
_cell.length_b   1.000
_cell.length_c   1.000
_cell.angle_alpha   90.00
_cell.angle_beta   90.00
_cell.angle_gamma   90.00
#
_symmetry.space_group_name_H-M   'P 1'
#
loop_
_entity.id
_entity.type
_entity.pdbx_description
1 polymer ?
#
loop_
_entity_poly.entity_id
_entity_poly.type
_entity_poly.pdbx_seq_one_letter_code
_entity_poly.pdbx_strand_id
1 'polypeptide(L)'
;AFGGGEMDALPHLQTLRKFPREELVAKVVLVRFDSTLLLREQGEEHRFQPSALFTIKYLHQSGAKVVLVSDWSVKTNPRLFVAQSVAEFLSSLLEYNVVPVQCISQNVVSKREGFEKGDILLLENLSEFRGEVANCSKFSQALSSGVDIFVNDYFSRSHKILASTCGVARFCYANLAGFHFEESLSQLRRTTESNTKPHVAIIGGGNLFDKAAALHSLASRCDG
;
A
#
# COMPACT_ATOMS: atom_id res chain seq x y z
N ALA A 1 35.88 14.50 13.17
CA ALA A 1 35.57 13.07 12.98
C ALA A 1 34.07 12.92 13.08
N PHE A 2 33.38 12.99 11.94
CA PHE A 2 31.93 12.73 11.89
C PHE A 2 31.78 11.27 11.48
N GLY A 3 31.21 10.49 12.39
CA GLY A 3 31.04 9.06 12.24
C GLY A 3 30.26 8.73 10.98
N GLY A 4 30.80 7.80 10.21
CA GLY A 4 30.04 7.08 9.21
C GLY A 4 28.91 6.36 9.92
N GLY A 5 27.69 6.85 9.74
CA GLY A 5 26.53 6.03 9.99
C GLY A 5 26.54 4.93 8.93
N GLU A 6 26.84 3.71 9.35
CA GLU A 6 26.34 2.52 8.66
C GLU A 6 24.87 2.79 8.32
N MET A 7 24.50 2.66 7.04
CA MET A 7 23.10 2.43 6.71
C MET A 7 22.76 1.09 7.33
N ASP A 8 22.35 1.15 8.60
CA ASP A 8 21.82 0.04 9.37
C ASP A 8 20.86 -0.71 8.46
N ALA A 9 21.11 -2.02 8.35
CA ALA A 9 20.38 -2.94 7.50
C ALA A 9 18.88 -2.60 7.53
N LEU A 10 18.31 -2.28 6.36
CA LEU A 10 16.87 -2.06 6.23
C LEU A 10 16.15 -3.17 7.02
N PRO A 11 15.22 -2.80 7.93
CA PRO A 11 14.67 -3.72 8.91
C PRO A 11 14.18 -4.99 8.22
N HIS A 12 14.31 -6.13 8.91
CA HIS A 12 13.77 -7.39 8.43
C HIS A 12 12.28 -7.24 8.11
N LEU A 13 11.99 -7.06 6.83
CA LEU A 13 10.65 -6.86 6.32
C LEU A 13 10.02 -8.23 6.06
N GLN A 14 8.94 -8.52 6.76
CA GLN A 14 8.13 -9.68 6.45
C GLN A 14 7.35 -9.39 5.16
N THR A 15 7.44 -10.28 4.18
CA THR A 15 6.79 -10.11 2.88
C THR A 15 5.75 -11.17 2.68
N LEU A 16 4.68 -10.83 1.96
CA LEU A 16 3.61 -11.77 1.64
C LEU A 16 4.14 -13.01 0.89
N ARG A 17 5.20 -12.86 0.09
CA ARG A 17 5.91 -13.95 -0.59
C ARG A 17 6.48 -15.00 0.36
N LYS A 18 6.95 -14.59 1.54
CA LYS A 18 7.60 -15.46 2.54
C LYS A 18 6.65 -15.89 3.66
N PHE A 19 5.43 -15.36 3.68
CA PHE A 19 4.44 -15.68 4.68
C PHE A 19 3.75 -17.02 4.33
N PRO A 20 3.57 -17.95 5.29
CA PRO A 20 2.90 -19.22 5.03
C PRO A 20 1.48 -19.01 4.51
N ARG A 21 1.14 -19.64 3.38
CA ARG A 21 -0.16 -19.43 2.72
C ARG A 21 -1.31 -19.97 3.57
N GLU A 22 -1.06 -21.03 4.32
CA GLU A 22 -2.02 -21.69 5.21
C GLU A 22 -2.46 -20.76 6.35
N GLU A 23 -1.57 -19.87 6.80
CA GLU A 23 -1.88 -18.87 7.83
C GLU A 23 -2.79 -17.75 7.34
N LEU A 24 -3.02 -17.63 6.02
CA LEU A 24 -3.97 -16.66 5.44
C LEU A 24 -5.41 -17.16 5.44
N VAL A 25 -5.62 -18.48 5.56
CA VAL A 25 -6.94 -19.09 5.41
C VAL A 25 -7.89 -18.58 6.51
N ALA A 26 -9.05 -18.09 6.09
CA ALA A 26 -10.09 -17.52 6.93
C ALA A 26 -9.69 -16.29 7.77
N LYS A 27 -8.47 -15.78 7.62
CA LYS A 27 -7.99 -14.55 8.27
C LYS A 27 -8.56 -13.31 7.62
N VAL A 28 -8.81 -12.28 8.42
CA VAL A 28 -9.22 -10.96 7.94
C VAL A 28 -7.97 -10.14 7.62
N VAL A 29 -7.77 -9.84 6.35
CA VAL A 29 -6.56 -9.15 5.87
C VAL A 29 -6.91 -7.76 5.40
N LEU A 30 -6.42 -6.74 6.10
CA LEU A 30 -6.52 -5.34 5.68
C LEU A 30 -5.37 -5.02 4.71
N VAL A 31 -5.70 -4.60 3.49
CA VAL A 31 -4.74 -4.28 2.44
C VAL A 31 -4.76 -2.79 2.17
N ARG A 32 -3.66 -2.11 2.46
CA ARG A 32 -3.42 -0.73 2.03
C ARG A 32 -2.87 -0.74 0.61
N PHE A 33 -3.73 -0.52 -0.39
CA PHE A 33 -3.34 -0.58 -1.80
C PHE A 33 -2.94 0.80 -2.36
N ASP A 34 -2.05 0.83 -3.35
CA ASP A 34 -1.69 2.05 -4.08
C ASP A 34 -2.81 2.43 -5.08
N SER A 35 -3.63 3.40 -4.70
CA SER A 35 -4.70 3.93 -5.54
C SER A 35 -4.17 4.64 -6.79
N THR A 36 -2.96 5.20 -6.74
CA THR A 36 -2.37 5.89 -7.89
C THR A 36 -1.92 4.89 -8.96
N LEU A 37 -1.89 3.60 -8.66
CA LEU A 37 -1.64 2.54 -9.63
C LEU A 37 -2.91 1.83 -10.05
N LEU A 38 -3.79 1.50 -9.09
CA LEU A 38 -4.98 0.70 -9.38
C LEU A 38 -6.17 1.50 -9.88
N LEU A 39 -6.30 2.80 -9.57
CA LEU A 39 -7.50 3.59 -9.86
C LEU A 39 -7.33 4.59 -11.01
N ARG A 40 -6.19 4.57 -11.71
CA ARG A 40 -5.96 5.49 -12.85
C ARG A 40 -6.97 5.27 -13.97
N GLU A 41 -7.35 6.36 -14.63
CA GLU A 41 -8.18 6.30 -15.83
C GLU A 41 -7.43 5.54 -16.94
N GLN A 42 -8.12 4.62 -17.61
CA GLN A 42 -7.52 3.82 -18.66
C GLN A 42 -7.25 4.67 -19.92
N GLY A 43 -6.00 4.64 -20.39
CA GLY A 43 -5.52 5.21 -21.66
C GLY A 43 -4.35 4.39 -22.18
N GLU A 44 -4.10 4.43 -23.50
CA GLU A 44 -3.41 3.37 -24.27
C GLU A 44 -1.96 3.01 -23.85
N GLU A 45 -1.30 3.74 -22.96
CA GLU A 45 0.09 3.47 -22.55
C GLU A 45 0.30 3.12 -21.07
N HIS A 46 -0.75 3.06 -20.25
CA HIS A 46 -0.57 2.93 -18.80
C HIS A 46 -0.64 1.46 -18.37
N ARG A 47 0.54 0.83 -18.22
CA ARG A 47 0.68 -0.49 -17.59
C ARG A 47 0.10 -0.45 -16.18
N PHE A 48 -1.03 -1.11 -15.98
CA PHE A 48 -1.41 -1.61 -14.66
C PHE A 48 -0.19 -2.29 -14.04
N GLN A 49 0.09 -1.97 -12.77
CA GLN A 49 1.19 -2.61 -12.06
C GLN A 49 0.74 -4.02 -11.64
N PRO A 50 1.17 -5.10 -12.32
CA PRO A 50 0.55 -6.42 -12.13
C PRO A 50 0.75 -6.97 -10.72
N SER A 51 1.84 -6.58 -10.06
CA SER A 51 2.16 -6.95 -8.69
C SER A 51 1.16 -6.40 -7.67
N ALA A 52 0.61 -5.20 -7.89
CA ALA A 52 -0.39 -4.62 -6.98
C ALA A 52 -1.72 -5.38 -7.06
N LEU A 53 -2.15 -5.72 -8.29
CA LEU A 53 -3.34 -6.54 -8.51
C LEU A 53 -3.14 -7.94 -7.93
N PHE A 54 -1.94 -8.50 -8.12
CA PHE A 54 -1.58 -9.82 -7.67
C PHE A 54 -1.64 -9.96 -6.15
N THR A 55 -1.26 -8.94 -5.37
CA THR A 55 -1.44 -8.96 -3.90
C THR A 55 -2.87 -9.27 -3.49
N ILE A 56 -3.84 -8.56 -4.07
CA ILE A 56 -5.26 -8.72 -3.73
C ILE A 56 -5.76 -10.10 -4.17
N LYS A 57 -5.49 -10.50 -5.42
CA LYS A 57 -5.90 -11.81 -5.95
C LYS A 57 -5.28 -12.96 -5.17
N TYR A 58 -3.99 -12.88 -4.82
CA TYR A 58 -3.28 -13.89 -4.06
C TYR A 58 -3.91 -14.11 -2.67
N LEU A 59 -4.23 -13.03 -1.96
CA LEU A 59 -4.88 -13.12 -0.64
C LEU A 59 -6.25 -13.78 -0.75
N HIS A 60 -7.07 -13.33 -1.70
CA HIS A 60 -8.41 -13.87 -1.95
C HIS A 60 -8.37 -15.35 -2.29
N GLN A 61 -7.51 -15.75 -3.24
CA GLN A 61 -7.29 -17.14 -3.64
C GLN A 61 -6.66 -18.01 -2.55
N SER A 62 -6.08 -17.41 -1.51
CA SER A 62 -5.57 -18.11 -0.33
C SER A 62 -6.64 -18.30 0.74
N GLY A 63 -7.90 -17.91 0.47
CA GLY A 63 -9.01 -18.07 1.40
C GLY A 63 -9.07 -17.00 2.49
N ALA A 64 -8.33 -15.90 2.34
CA ALA A 64 -8.42 -14.76 3.23
C ALA A 64 -9.69 -13.94 2.95
N LYS A 65 -10.21 -13.28 3.99
CA LYS A 65 -11.24 -12.25 3.88
C LYS A 65 -10.54 -10.91 3.66
N VAL A 66 -10.59 -10.40 2.44
CA VAL A 66 -9.84 -9.21 2.05
C VAL A 66 -10.65 -7.94 2.31
N VAL A 67 -10.04 -7.00 3.02
CA VAL A 67 -10.56 -5.65 3.27
C VAL A 67 -9.59 -4.65 2.67
N LEU A 68 -10.02 -3.91 1.66
CA LEU A 68 -9.23 -2.91 0.95
C LEU A 68 -9.39 -1.53 1.58
N VAL A 69 -8.29 -0.80 1.66
CA VAL A 69 -8.30 0.60 2.08
C VAL A 69 -7.29 1.39 1.27
N SER A 70 -7.65 2.60 0.81
CA SER A 70 -6.72 3.53 0.18
C SER A 70 -7.12 5.00 0.44
N ASP A 71 -6.31 5.93 -0.03
CA ASP A 71 -6.67 7.34 -0.20
C ASP A 71 -6.71 7.61 -1.69
N TRP A 72 -7.77 8.23 -2.21
CA TRP A 72 -7.87 8.57 -3.63
C TRP A 72 -8.40 9.97 -3.85
N SER A 73 -8.18 10.48 -5.05
CA SER A 73 -8.56 11.84 -5.44
C SER A 73 -9.12 11.84 -6.86
N VAL A 74 -10.13 12.68 -7.09
CA VAL A 74 -10.69 12.97 -8.42
C VAL A 74 -9.64 13.46 -9.42
N LYS A 75 -8.48 13.95 -8.97
CA LYS A 75 -7.35 14.29 -9.84
C LYS A 75 -6.71 13.06 -10.50
N THR A 76 -6.80 11.89 -9.86
CA THR A 76 -6.25 10.62 -10.38
C THR A 76 -7.19 10.01 -11.41
N ASN A 77 -8.49 10.06 -11.12
CA ASN A 77 -9.54 9.63 -12.02
C ASN A 77 -10.84 10.38 -11.66
N PRO A 78 -11.31 11.29 -12.53
CA PRO A 78 -12.49 12.10 -12.23
C PRO A 78 -13.77 11.30 -11.99
N ARG A 79 -13.83 10.06 -12.50
CA ARG A 79 -15.01 9.17 -12.38
C ARG A 79 -15.10 8.49 -11.02
N LEU A 80 -14.03 8.54 -10.21
CA LEU A 80 -13.89 7.80 -8.95
C LEU A 80 -13.94 8.75 -7.75
N PHE A 81 -15.14 9.30 -7.51
CA PHE A 81 -15.38 10.28 -6.44
C PHE A 81 -15.97 9.66 -5.17
N VAL A 82 -16.68 8.53 -5.28
CA VAL A 82 -17.29 7.80 -4.14
C VAL A 82 -16.81 6.35 -4.09
N ALA A 83 -16.86 5.75 -2.90
CA ALA A 83 -16.47 4.35 -2.68
C ALA A 83 -17.21 3.36 -3.60
N GLN A 84 -18.47 3.63 -3.94
CA GLN A 84 -19.26 2.81 -4.86
C GLN A 84 -18.61 2.70 -6.26
N SER A 85 -18.27 3.83 -6.87
CA SER A 85 -17.63 3.83 -8.19
C SER A 85 -16.24 3.19 -8.17
N VAL A 86 -15.51 3.33 -7.05
CA VAL A 86 -14.22 2.65 -6.85
C VAL A 86 -14.39 1.15 -6.74
N ALA A 87 -15.40 0.68 -5.99
CA ALA A 87 -15.71 -0.73 -5.85
C ALA A 87 -16.11 -1.37 -7.19
N GLU A 88 -16.94 -0.71 -7.99
CA GLU A 88 -17.30 -1.16 -9.34
C GLU A 88 -16.06 -1.26 -10.25
N PHE A 89 -15.21 -0.24 -10.22
CA PHE A 89 -13.97 -0.22 -11.00
C PHE A 89 -13.01 -1.35 -10.58
N LEU A 90 -12.79 -1.52 -9.28
CA LEU A 90 -11.96 -2.60 -8.75
C LEU A 90 -12.57 -3.97 -9.02
N SER A 91 -13.89 -4.11 -9.01
CA SER A 91 -14.57 -5.37 -9.32
C SER A 91 -14.27 -5.82 -10.75
N SER A 92 -14.39 -4.88 -11.70
CA SER A 92 -14.03 -5.11 -13.11
C SER A 92 -12.55 -5.48 -13.26
N LEU A 93 -11.66 -4.77 -12.56
CA LEU A 93 -10.22 -4.99 -12.65
C LEU A 93 -9.77 -6.32 -12.00
N LEU A 94 -10.39 -6.69 -10.88
CA LEU A 94 -10.05 -7.88 -10.10
C LEU A 94 -10.74 -9.14 -10.62
N GLU A 95 -11.83 -9.01 -11.36
CA GLU A 95 -12.76 -10.11 -11.69
C GLU A 95 -13.32 -10.79 -10.43
N TYR A 96 -13.47 -10.00 -9.35
CA TYR A 96 -14.05 -10.41 -8.08
C TYR A 96 -15.06 -9.36 -7.63
N ASN A 97 -16.09 -9.76 -6.89
CA ASN A 97 -17.05 -8.82 -6.35
C ASN A 97 -16.40 -7.98 -5.24
N VAL A 98 -16.33 -6.66 -5.44
CA VAL A 98 -15.85 -5.69 -4.44
C VAL A 98 -17.06 -4.89 -3.95
N VAL A 99 -17.28 -4.90 -2.64
CA VAL A 99 -18.42 -4.24 -2.00
C VAL A 99 -17.94 -3.09 -1.12
N PRO A 100 -18.41 -1.85 -1.33
CA PRO A 100 -18.06 -0.74 -0.46
C PRO A 100 -18.79 -0.85 0.88
N VAL A 101 -18.12 -0.45 1.96
CA VAL A 101 -18.67 -0.46 3.31
C VAL A 101 -18.49 0.91 3.97
N GLN A 102 -19.60 1.50 4.40
CA GLN A 102 -19.66 2.85 4.98
C GLN A 102 -19.10 2.96 6.41
N CYS A 103 -18.52 1.89 6.96
CA CYS A 103 -18.14 1.82 8.37
C CYS A 103 -16.64 1.59 8.53
N ILE A 104 -15.95 2.56 9.15
CA ILE A 104 -14.54 2.42 9.58
C ILE A 104 -14.46 1.84 11.00
N SER A 105 -15.55 1.89 11.78
CA SER A 105 -15.55 1.50 13.19
C SER A 105 -16.72 0.58 13.52
N GLN A 106 -16.49 -0.72 13.40
CA GLN A 106 -17.17 -1.85 14.04
C GLN A 106 -16.87 -3.06 13.18
N ASN A 107 -16.07 -3.99 13.71
CA ASN A 107 -15.79 -5.33 13.18
C ASN A 107 -16.45 -5.59 11.82
N VAL A 108 -15.83 -5.06 10.76
CA VAL A 108 -16.46 -4.88 9.43
C VAL A 108 -16.99 -6.22 8.91
N VAL A 109 -16.34 -7.31 9.31
CA VAL A 109 -16.65 -8.69 8.95
C VAL A 109 -17.84 -9.27 9.73
N SER A 110 -18.24 -8.65 10.85
CA SER A 110 -19.35 -9.12 11.70
C SER A 110 -20.71 -8.58 11.29
N LYS A 111 -20.77 -7.43 10.60
CA LYS A 111 -22.03 -6.88 10.07
C LYS A 111 -22.34 -7.52 8.72
N ARG A 112 -23.14 -8.59 8.71
CA ARG A 112 -23.59 -9.27 7.48
C ARG A 112 -24.69 -8.52 6.71
N GLU A 113 -24.68 -7.20 6.71
CA GLU A 113 -25.66 -6.45 5.90
C GLU A 113 -25.03 -6.15 4.54
N GLY A 114 -25.36 -6.97 3.53
CA GLY A 114 -25.13 -6.63 2.12
C GLY A 114 -23.90 -7.24 1.44
N PHE A 115 -23.21 -8.23 2.01
CA PHE A 115 -22.11 -8.94 1.33
C PHE A 115 -22.05 -10.43 1.66
N GLU A 116 -21.58 -11.23 0.71
CA GLU A 116 -21.50 -12.69 0.74
C GLU A 116 -20.12 -13.21 1.15
N LYS A 117 -20.05 -14.51 1.44
CA LYS A 117 -18.78 -15.19 1.72
C LYS A 117 -17.94 -15.22 0.45
N GLY A 118 -16.85 -14.45 0.43
CA GLY A 118 -15.94 -14.35 -0.71
C GLY A 118 -15.90 -12.97 -1.34
N ASP A 119 -16.76 -12.05 -0.92
CA ASP A 119 -16.66 -10.65 -1.33
C ASP A 119 -15.40 -10.00 -0.77
N ILE A 120 -14.84 -9.10 -1.56
CA ILE A 120 -13.76 -8.20 -1.15
C ILE A 120 -14.42 -6.92 -0.64
N LEU A 121 -14.09 -6.49 0.57
CA LEU A 121 -14.68 -5.28 1.15
C LEU A 121 -13.82 -4.06 0.82
N LEU A 122 -14.41 -2.92 0.54
CA LEU A 122 -13.70 -1.65 0.33
C LEU A 122 -14.16 -0.61 1.36
N LEU A 123 -13.23 -0.10 2.17
CA LEU A 123 -13.51 0.98 3.11
C LEU A 123 -13.61 2.34 2.41
N GLU A 124 -14.24 3.30 3.08
CA GLU A 124 -14.33 4.70 2.65
C GLU A 124 -12.98 5.36 2.39
N ASN A 125 -13.00 6.46 1.64
CA ASN A 125 -11.81 7.20 1.25
C ASN A 125 -11.08 7.80 2.46
N LEU A 126 -9.87 7.31 2.77
CA LEU A 126 -9.17 7.76 3.97
C LEU A 126 -8.74 9.24 3.93
N SER A 127 -8.68 9.88 2.77
CA SER A 127 -8.32 11.32 2.69
C SER A 127 -9.34 12.23 3.40
N GLU A 128 -10.53 11.73 3.68
CA GLU A 128 -11.60 12.48 4.35
C GLU A 128 -11.45 12.48 5.89
N PHE A 129 -10.58 11.64 6.43
CA PHE A 129 -10.45 11.42 7.87
C PHE A 129 -9.21 12.13 8.41
N ARG A 130 -9.42 13.15 9.25
CA ARG A 130 -8.32 13.83 9.96
C ARG A 130 -7.48 12.87 10.82
N GLY A 131 -8.11 11.81 11.32
CA GLY A 131 -7.44 10.75 12.10
C GLY A 131 -6.36 10.00 11.31
N GLU A 132 -6.48 9.92 9.98
CA GLU A 132 -5.49 9.30 9.10
C GLU A 132 -4.18 10.10 9.10
N VAL A 133 -4.27 11.39 8.78
CA VAL A 133 -3.11 12.30 8.69
C VAL A 133 -2.47 12.54 10.06
N ALA A 134 -3.27 12.55 11.12
CA ALA A 134 -2.78 12.72 12.49
C ALA A 134 -2.17 11.43 13.10
N ASN A 135 -2.16 10.30 12.36
CA ASN A 135 -1.77 8.99 12.88
C ASN A 135 -2.46 8.67 14.23
N CYS A 136 -3.76 8.96 14.31
CA CYS A 136 -4.49 8.88 15.57
C CYS A 136 -4.62 7.42 16.03
N SER A 137 -4.22 7.13 17.26
CA SER A 137 -4.29 5.77 17.83
C SER A 137 -5.71 5.22 17.87
N LYS A 138 -6.72 6.04 18.21
CA LYS A 138 -8.13 5.62 18.24
C LYS A 138 -8.64 5.28 16.84
N PHE A 139 -8.25 6.07 15.84
CA PHE A 139 -8.61 5.82 14.45
C PHE A 139 -7.93 4.55 13.90
N SER A 140 -6.65 4.37 14.22
CA SER A 140 -5.89 3.17 13.88
C SER A 140 -6.52 1.90 14.45
N GLN A 141 -6.90 1.94 15.74
CA GLN A 141 -7.57 0.82 16.41
C GLN A 141 -8.96 0.51 15.83
N ALA A 142 -9.70 1.55 15.42
CA ALA A 142 -10.97 1.38 14.73
C ALA A 142 -10.77 0.70 13.37
N LEU A 143 -9.80 1.19 12.59
CA LEU A 143 -9.46 0.69 11.26
C LEU A 143 -8.97 -0.77 11.28
N SER A 144 -8.27 -1.18 12.33
CA SER A 144 -7.80 -2.55 12.54
C SER A 144 -8.78 -3.43 13.32
N SER A 145 -9.99 -2.95 13.63
CA SER A 145 -10.94 -3.69 14.47
C SER A 145 -11.44 -4.95 13.76
N GLY A 146 -11.11 -6.12 14.30
CA GLY A 146 -11.44 -7.42 13.68
C GLY A 146 -10.52 -7.79 12.51
N VAL A 147 -9.42 -7.05 12.32
CA VAL A 147 -8.37 -7.36 11.35
C VAL A 147 -7.31 -8.24 12.04
N ASP A 148 -6.95 -9.32 11.36
CA ASP A 148 -5.93 -10.26 11.76
C ASP A 148 -4.54 -9.79 11.28
N ILE A 149 -4.44 -9.56 9.96
CA ILE A 149 -3.20 -9.27 9.25
C ILE A 149 -3.32 -7.92 8.55
N PHE A 150 -2.25 -7.12 8.62
CA PHE A 150 -2.11 -5.93 7.80
C PHE A 150 -1.11 -6.18 6.66
N VAL A 151 -1.50 -5.84 5.44
CA VAL A 151 -0.65 -5.84 4.25
C VAL A 151 -0.52 -4.42 3.73
N ASN A 152 0.68 -3.87 3.73
CA ASN A 152 0.96 -2.60 3.08
C ASN A 152 1.48 -2.84 1.66
N ASP A 153 0.72 -2.41 0.67
CA ASP A 153 1.08 -2.47 -0.74
C ASP A 153 1.10 -1.07 -1.39
N TYR A 154 1.27 -0.02 -0.58
CA TYR A 154 1.34 1.38 -1.01
C TYR A 154 2.71 1.99 -0.70
N PHE A 155 3.72 1.54 -1.45
CA PHE A 155 5.12 1.91 -1.24
C PHE A 155 5.35 3.42 -1.28
N SER A 156 4.80 4.10 -2.29
CA SER A 156 5.02 5.54 -2.49
C SER A 156 4.48 6.41 -1.35
N ARG A 157 3.49 5.93 -0.57
CA ARG A 157 2.98 6.60 0.64
C ARG A 157 3.68 6.21 1.93
N SER A 158 4.57 5.21 1.90
CA SER A 158 5.13 4.61 3.12
C SER A 158 6.20 5.45 3.81
N HIS A 159 6.65 6.55 3.18
CA HIS A 159 7.47 7.57 3.83
C HIS A 159 6.66 8.48 4.79
N LYS A 160 5.32 8.42 4.75
CA LYS A 160 4.45 9.22 5.63
C LYS A 160 4.01 8.41 6.83
N ILE A 161 4.00 9.07 7.99
CA ILE A 161 3.47 8.52 9.24
C ILE A 161 1.96 8.72 9.24
N LEU A 162 1.21 7.70 8.83
CA LEU A 162 -0.26 7.73 8.76
C LEU A 162 -0.87 6.61 9.60
N ALA A 163 -2.14 6.75 9.94
CA ALA A 163 -2.83 5.70 10.68
C ALA A 163 -2.91 4.39 9.87
N SER A 164 -3.23 4.45 8.59
CA SER A 164 -3.37 3.27 7.72
C SER A 164 -2.07 2.63 7.22
N THR A 165 -0.91 3.26 7.49
CA THR A 165 0.41 2.73 7.13
C THR A 165 1.24 2.36 8.36
N CYS A 166 1.22 3.17 9.40
CA CYS A 166 2.02 2.98 10.62
C CYS A 166 1.15 2.63 11.83
N GLY A 167 0.04 3.33 12.02
CA GLY A 167 -0.79 3.18 13.22
C GLY A 167 -1.45 1.82 13.35
N VAL A 168 -2.04 1.30 12.26
CA VAL A 168 -2.70 -0.01 12.19
C VAL A 168 -1.76 -1.16 12.52
N ALA A 169 -0.47 -1.02 12.20
CA ALA A 169 0.51 -2.09 12.38
C ALA A 169 0.69 -2.52 13.84
N ARG A 170 0.29 -1.63 14.77
CA ARG A 170 0.36 -1.87 16.23
C ARG A 170 -0.74 -2.79 16.75
N PHE A 171 -1.78 -3.04 15.95
CA PHE A 171 -3.00 -3.74 16.37
C PHE A 171 -3.23 -5.05 15.61
N CYS A 172 -2.42 -5.35 14.61
CA CYS A 172 -2.48 -6.58 13.82
C CYS A 172 -1.38 -7.54 14.29
N TYR A 173 -1.63 -8.85 14.25
CA TYR A 173 -0.65 -9.83 14.73
C TYR A 173 0.52 -9.99 13.73
N ALA A 174 0.26 -9.77 12.44
CA ALA A 174 1.26 -9.80 11.38
C ALA A 174 1.13 -8.56 10.48
N ASN A 175 2.29 -8.04 10.08
CA ASN A 175 2.44 -6.86 9.23
C ASN A 175 3.33 -7.21 8.05
N LEU A 176 2.76 -7.23 6.85
CA LEU A 176 3.42 -7.74 5.65
C LEU A 176 3.54 -6.66 4.59
N ALA A 177 4.64 -6.69 3.84
CA ALA A 177 4.70 -5.99 2.56
C ALA A 177 4.01 -6.82 1.48
N GLY A 178 3.15 -6.17 0.69
CA GLY A 178 2.57 -6.75 -0.52
C GLY A 178 3.62 -6.91 -1.62
N PHE A 179 3.23 -7.53 -2.74
CA PHE A 179 4.16 -7.84 -3.82
C PHE A 179 4.65 -6.58 -4.55
N HIS A 180 3.79 -5.58 -4.72
CA HIS A 180 4.21 -4.32 -5.34
C HIS A 180 5.16 -3.54 -4.42
N PHE A 181 4.89 -3.54 -3.11
CA PHE A 181 5.80 -2.95 -2.14
C PHE A 181 7.16 -3.65 -2.16
N GLU A 182 7.19 -4.99 -2.08
CA GLU A 182 8.42 -5.79 -2.09
C GLU A 182 9.24 -5.53 -3.35
N GLU A 183 8.59 -5.48 -4.52
CA GLU A 183 9.22 -5.18 -5.80
C GLU A 183 9.80 -3.76 -5.82
N SER A 184 9.03 -2.76 -5.41
CA SER A 184 9.46 -1.36 -5.38
C SER A 184 10.63 -1.14 -4.43
N LEU A 185 10.59 -1.76 -3.25
CA LEU A 185 11.71 -1.73 -2.31
C LEU A 185 12.94 -2.44 -2.87
N SER A 186 12.77 -3.57 -3.56
CA SER A 186 13.87 -4.30 -4.18
C SER A 186 14.51 -3.50 -5.32
N GLN A 187 13.71 -2.82 -6.14
CA GLN A 187 14.20 -1.91 -7.17
C GLN A 187 14.97 -0.74 -6.55
N LEU A 188 14.41 -0.09 -5.51
CA LEU A 188 15.10 0.97 -4.79
C LEU A 188 16.44 0.49 -4.22
N ARG A 189 16.47 -0.69 -3.59
CA ARG A 189 17.70 -1.31 -3.07
C ARG A 189 18.72 -1.54 -4.16
N ARG A 190 18.33 -2.12 -5.30
CA ARG A 190 19.25 -2.36 -6.43
C ARG A 190 19.81 -1.06 -6.97
N THR A 191 18.97 -0.05 -7.24
CA THR A 191 19.44 1.26 -7.73
C THR A 191 20.34 1.94 -6.72
N THR A 192 20.07 1.75 -5.44
CA THR A 192 20.91 2.27 -4.37
C THR A 192 22.23 1.49 -4.34
N GLU A 193 22.23 0.20 -4.07
CA GLU A 193 23.41 -0.64 -3.80
C GLU A 193 24.17 -1.12 -5.05
N SER A 194 23.76 -0.74 -6.27
CA SER A 194 24.39 -1.24 -7.48
C SER A 194 25.86 -0.86 -7.59
N ASN A 195 26.72 -1.86 -7.74
CA ASN A 195 28.13 -1.73 -8.12
C ASN A 195 28.35 -1.80 -9.64
N THR A 196 27.28 -1.77 -10.46
CA THR A 196 27.43 -1.78 -11.92
C THR A 196 27.93 -0.42 -12.39
N LYS A 197 29.18 -0.36 -12.82
CA LYS A 197 29.83 0.88 -13.29
C LYS A 197 29.81 0.99 -14.83
N PRO A 198 29.67 2.20 -15.39
CA PRO A 198 29.46 3.47 -14.68
C PRO A 198 28.03 3.60 -14.15
N HIS A 199 27.88 4.01 -12.88
CA HIS A 199 26.59 4.31 -12.28
C HIS A 199 26.32 5.82 -12.42
N VAL A 200 25.37 6.19 -13.28
CA VAL A 200 25.05 7.60 -13.56
C VAL A 200 23.68 7.96 -13.00
N ALA A 201 23.58 9.07 -12.26
CA ALA A 201 22.32 9.58 -11.73
C ALA A 201 21.86 10.84 -12.47
N ILE A 202 20.67 10.80 -13.06
CA ILE A 202 20.05 11.96 -13.71
C ILE A 202 19.05 12.59 -12.75
N ILE A 203 19.30 13.84 -12.34
CA ILE A 203 18.42 14.62 -11.46
C ILE A 203 17.88 15.81 -12.25
N GLY A 204 16.59 15.78 -12.58
CA GLY A 204 15.91 16.84 -13.35
C GLY A 204 14.64 17.35 -12.68
N GLY A 205 14.11 18.50 -13.13
CA GLY A 205 12.86 19.15 -12.69
C GLY A 205 13.06 20.53 -12.04
N GLY A 206 11.99 21.32 -11.90
CA GLY A 206 12.08 22.80 -11.77
C GLY A 206 12.62 23.43 -10.47
N ASN A 207 12.71 22.69 -9.36
CA ASN A 207 13.26 23.18 -8.10
C ASN A 207 14.40 22.28 -7.62
N LEU A 208 15.60 22.86 -7.48
CA LEU A 208 16.79 22.15 -7.02
C LEU A 208 16.80 21.97 -5.49
N PHE A 209 16.20 22.90 -4.73
CA PHE A 209 16.17 22.84 -3.26
C PHE A 209 15.45 21.58 -2.76
N ASP A 210 14.34 21.21 -3.41
CA ASP A 210 13.55 20.02 -3.06
C ASP A 210 14.34 18.70 -3.29
N LYS A 211 15.48 18.77 -3.98
CA LYS A 211 16.29 17.61 -4.38
C LYS A 211 17.66 17.60 -3.76
N ALA A 212 18.01 18.59 -2.93
CA ALA A 212 19.34 18.70 -2.34
C ALA A 212 19.73 17.42 -1.58
N ALA A 213 18.82 16.84 -0.80
CA ALA A 213 19.07 15.60 -0.07
C ALA A 213 19.33 14.39 -1.00
N ALA A 214 18.54 14.26 -2.07
CA ALA A 214 18.74 13.20 -3.06
C ALA A 214 20.06 13.39 -3.83
N LEU A 215 20.38 14.62 -4.22
CA LEU A 215 21.64 14.97 -4.87
C LEU A 215 22.84 14.64 -3.97
N HIS A 216 22.82 15.04 -2.70
CA HIS A 216 23.90 14.72 -1.76
C HIS A 216 24.09 13.21 -1.57
N SER A 217 22.99 12.47 -1.45
CA SER A 217 23.04 11.01 -1.33
C SER A 217 23.63 10.36 -2.59
N LEU A 218 23.13 10.73 -3.78
CA LEU A 218 23.56 10.14 -5.05
C LEU A 218 24.98 10.55 -5.46
N ALA A 219 25.39 11.80 -5.22
CA ALA A 219 26.74 12.29 -5.51
C ALA A 219 27.83 11.51 -4.75
N SER A 220 27.50 10.95 -3.60
CA SER A 220 28.44 10.10 -2.83
C SER A 220 28.55 8.65 -3.35
N ARG A 221 27.70 8.25 -4.32
CA ARG A 221 27.47 6.84 -4.69
C ARG A 221 27.52 6.58 -6.19
N CYS A 222 27.28 7.59 -7.02
CA CYS A 222 27.32 7.52 -8.48
C CYS A 222 28.69 7.99 -9.01
N ASP A 223 29.09 7.45 -10.15
CA ASP A 223 30.33 7.83 -10.86
C ASP A 223 30.14 9.10 -11.71
N GLY A 224 28.88 9.46 -12.04
CA GLY A 224 28.52 10.63 -12.83
C GLY A 224 27.09 11.11 -12.59
#